data_AF-A0A316S6X3-F1
#
_entry.id   AF-A0A316S6X3-F1
#
_cell.length_a   1.000
_cell.length_b   1.000
_cell.length_c   1.000
_cell.angle_alpha   90.00
_cell.angle_beta   90.00
_cell.angle_gamma   90.00
#
_symmetry.space_group_name_H-M   'P 1'
#
loop_
_entity.id
_entity.type
_entity.pdbx_description
1 polymer ?
#
loop_
_entity_poly.entity_id
_entity_poly.type
_entity_poly.pdbx_seq_one_letter_code
_entity_poly.pdbx_strand_id
1 'polypeptide(L)'
;MSLQKEFEALGCWNAPTEEEHISVYGMNFDNCYIIFTDLDGKTPADAAAPLVAACYDGRDAFMWGKELQNFAALKSLRAAHADDNEFIAAVENYTLPKD
;
A
#
# COMPACT_ATOMS: atom_id res chain seq x y z
N MET A 1 13.10 -4.91 12.60
CA MET A 1 12.49 -3.57 12.59
C MET A 1 10.98 -3.74 12.66
N SER A 2 10.23 -2.76 13.17
CA SER A 2 8.76 -2.83 13.11
C SER A 2 8.28 -2.59 11.68
N LEU A 3 7.15 -3.19 11.29
CA LEU A 3 6.58 -3.02 9.95
C LEU A 3 6.27 -1.55 9.64
N GLN A 4 5.84 -0.78 10.64
CA GLN A 4 5.71 0.68 10.52
C GLN A 4 6.98 1.36 9.99
N LYS A 5 8.16 1.05 10.55
CA LYS A 5 9.42 1.67 10.11
C LYS A 5 9.80 1.28 8.69
N GLU A 6 9.39 0.10 8.26
CA GLU A 6 9.61 -0.32 6.88
C GLU A 6 8.70 0.44 5.91
N PHE A 7 7.43 0.69 6.26
CA PHE A 7 6.54 1.55 5.47
C PHE A 7 7.06 2.99 5.40
N GLU A 8 7.51 3.56 6.53
CA GLU A 8 8.13 4.89 6.57
C GLU A 8 9.37 4.95 5.67
N ALA A 9 10.22 3.91 5.70
CA ALA A 9 11.42 3.82 4.85
C ALA A 9 11.08 3.69 3.36
N LEU A 10 9.88 3.22 3.01
CA LEU A 10 9.38 3.17 1.63
C LEU A 10 8.84 4.53 1.17
N GLY A 11 8.68 5.50 2.08
CA GLY A 11 8.09 6.81 1.81
C GLY A 11 6.62 6.93 2.19
N CYS A 12 6.06 5.94 2.91
CA CYS A 12 4.68 6.05 3.38
C CYS A 12 4.57 7.04 4.54
N TRP A 13 3.49 7.80 4.54
CA TRP A 13 2.97 8.44 5.74
C TRP A 13 2.17 7.42 6.58
N ASN A 14 1.96 7.76 7.85
CA ASN A 14 1.10 7.02 8.77
C ASN A 14 0.02 7.97 9.29
N ALA A 15 -1.25 7.59 9.17
CA ALA A 15 -2.37 8.30 9.75
C ALA A 15 -3.16 7.38 10.69
N PRO A 16 -3.20 7.67 12.01
CA PRO A 16 -4.09 6.97 12.92
C PRO A 16 -5.54 7.41 12.68
N THR A 17 -6.47 6.45 12.73
CA THR A 17 -7.91 6.71 12.68
C THR A 17 -8.51 6.31 14.03
N GLU A 18 -8.82 7.30 14.87
CA GLU A 18 -9.25 7.07 16.25
C GLU A 18 -10.55 6.27 16.35
N GLU A 19 -11.51 6.50 15.44
CA GLU A 19 -12.81 5.83 15.45
C GLU A 19 -12.71 4.32 15.19
N GLU A 20 -11.79 3.92 14.32
CA GLU A 20 -11.59 2.52 13.91
C GLU A 20 -10.49 1.83 14.74
N HIS A 21 -9.78 2.56 15.59
CA HIS A 21 -8.60 2.09 16.33
C HIS A 21 -7.53 1.42 15.45
N ILE A 22 -7.38 1.88 14.20
CA ILE A 22 -6.36 1.44 13.25
C ILE A 22 -5.40 2.59 12.88
N SER A 23 -4.31 2.23 12.20
CA SER A 23 -3.39 3.13 11.53
C SER A 23 -3.29 2.73 10.08
N VAL A 24 -3.46 3.69 9.19
CA VAL A 24 -3.37 3.50 7.75
C VAL A 24 -1.99 3.97 7.31
N TYR A 25 -1.33 3.18 6.46
CA TYR A 25 -0.12 3.59 5.77
C TYR A 25 -0.48 4.03 4.36
N GLY A 26 0.03 5.17 3.90
CA GLY A 26 -0.27 5.60 2.55
C GLY A 26 0.87 6.33 1.86
N MET A 27 0.77 6.39 0.53
CA MET A 27 1.71 7.09 -0.35
C MET A 27 0.95 8.08 -1.21
N ASN A 28 1.46 9.31 -1.28
CA ASN A 28 0.90 10.36 -2.12
C ASN A 28 1.62 10.42 -3.46
N PHE A 29 0.85 10.66 -4.50
CA PHE A 29 1.31 10.93 -5.86
C PHE A 29 0.61 12.19 -6.37
N ASP A 30 0.97 12.66 -7.57
CA ASP A 30 0.51 13.96 -8.09
C ASP A 30 -1.03 14.11 -8.12
N ASN A 31 -1.78 13.06 -8.42
CA ASN A 31 -3.25 13.13 -8.58
C ASN A 31 -4.03 12.04 -7.82
N CYS A 32 -3.32 11.20 -7.07
CA CYS A 32 -3.92 10.08 -6.34
C CYS A 32 -3.06 9.73 -5.12
N TYR A 33 -3.60 8.89 -4.26
CA TYR A 33 -2.83 8.25 -3.20
C TYR A 33 -3.20 6.78 -3.13
N ILE A 34 -2.29 5.97 -2.57
CA ILE A 34 -2.52 4.56 -2.31
C ILE A 34 -2.42 4.34 -0.81
N ILE A 35 -3.42 3.71 -0.21
CA ILE A 35 -3.38 3.23 1.17
C ILE A 35 -3.10 1.73 1.21
N PHE A 36 -2.41 1.29 2.25
CA PHE A 36 -2.06 -0.10 2.49
C PHE A 36 -2.70 -0.61 3.79
N THR A 37 -3.54 -1.63 3.67
CA THR A 37 -4.21 -2.31 4.78
C THR A 37 -3.95 -3.81 4.73
N ASP A 38 -4.37 -4.54 5.76
CA ASP A 38 -4.56 -5.99 5.64
C ASP A 38 -5.85 -6.31 4.85
N LEU A 39 -6.16 -7.60 4.71
CA LEU A 39 -7.35 -8.08 3.98
C LEU A 39 -8.68 -7.66 4.62
N ASP A 40 -8.68 -7.36 5.93
CA ASP A 40 -9.86 -6.92 6.67
C ASP A 40 -9.98 -5.38 6.71
N GLY A 41 -9.10 -4.65 6.02
CA GLY A 41 -9.07 -3.19 6.03
C GLY A 41 -8.43 -2.57 7.27
N LYS A 42 -7.67 -3.34 8.05
CA LYS A 42 -7.02 -2.89 9.29
C LYS A 42 -5.54 -2.60 9.10
N THR A 43 -4.91 -2.08 10.16
CA THR A 43 -3.46 -1.86 10.23
C THR A 43 -2.70 -3.15 9.92
N PRO A 44 -1.84 -3.17 8.89
CA PRO A 44 -0.92 -4.29 8.68
C PRO A 44 -0.05 -4.54 9.90
N ALA A 45 -0.10 -5.75 10.45
CA ALA A 45 0.65 -6.15 11.64
C ALA A 45 1.78 -7.15 11.33
N ASP A 46 1.64 -7.94 10.27
CA ASP A 46 2.60 -8.97 9.85
C ASP A 46 3.11 -8.68 8.43
N ALA A 47 4.44 -8.61 8.28
CA ALA A 47 5.10 -8.35 7.00
C ALA A 47 4.98 -9.52 6.01
N ALA A 48 4.70 -10.73 6.50
CA ALA A 48 4.51 -11.92 5.69
C ALA A 48 3.06 -12.16 5.27
N ALA A 49 2.11 -11.47 5.91
CA ALA A 49 0.70 -11.54 5.55
C ALA A 49 0.41 -10.73 4.27
N PRO A 50 -0.67 -11.07 3.54
CA PRO A 50 -1.12 -10.30 2.40
C PRO A 50 -1.43 -8.84 2.76
N LEU A 51 -1.22 -7.96 1.78
CA LEU A 51 -1.55 -6.54 1.87
C LEU A 51 -2.58 -6.18 0.81
N VAL A 52 -3.44 -5.22 1.11
CA VAL A 52 -4.32 -4.58 0.14
C VAL A 52 -3.81 -3.19 -0.13
N ALA A 53 -3.54 -2.87 -1.40
CA ALA A 53 -3.28 -1.54 -1.90
C ALA A 53 -4.58 -0.97 -2.47
N ALA A 54 -5.14 0.10 -1.90
CA ALA A 54 -6.33 0.76 -2.40
C ALA A 54 -5.99 2.18 -2.87
N CYS A 55 -6.31 2.49 -4.13
CA CYS A 55 -6.02 3.78 -4.74
C CYS A 55 -7.25 4.68 -4.77
N TYR A 56 -7.03 5.95 -4.44
CA TYR A 56 -8.03 7.01 -4.42
C TYR A 56 -7.51 8.21 -5.19
N ASP A 57 -8.40 8.93 -5.88
CA ASP A 57 -8.04 10.19 -6.51
C ASP A 57 -7.94 11.33 -5.48
N GLY A 58 -7.49 12.52 -5.92
CA GLY A 58 -7.39 13.71 -5.06
C GLY A 58 -8.73 14.26 -4.51
N ARG A 59 -9.86 13.60 -4.78
CA ARG A 59 -11.20 13.92 -4.24
C ARG A 59 -11.70 12.82 -3.30
N ASP A 60 -10.80 11.94 -2.86
CA ASP A 60 -11.09 10.76 -2.05
C ASP A 60 -12.03 9.75 -2.73
N ALA A 61 -12.11 9.76 -4.06
CA ALA A 61 -12.90 8.79 -4.81
C ALA A 61 -12.08 7.53 -5.07
N PHE A 62 -12.62 6.38 -4.67
CA PHE A 62 -12.01 5.07 -4.93
C PHE A 62 -11.82 4.83 -6.43
N MET A 63 -10.61 4.40 -6.81
CA MET A 63 -10.24 4.06 -8.19
C MET A 63 -10.13 2.55 -8.39
N TRP A 64 -9.30 1.90 -7.57
CA TRP A 64 -9.05 0.45 -7.63
C TRP A 64 -8.49 -0.08 -6.32
N GLY A 65 -8.54 -1.41 -6.16
CA GLY A 65 -7.95 -2.13 -5.02
C GLY A 65 -7.21 -3.37 -5.51
N LYS A 66 -6.03 -3.65 -4.93
CA LYS A 66 -5.21 -4.77 -5.31
C LYS A 66 -4.57 -5.50 -4.14
N GLU A 67 -4.75 -6.81 -4.10
CA GLU A 67 -4.08 -7.69 -3.16
C GLU A 67 -2.64 -7.94 -3.64
N LEU A 68 -1.70 -7.68 -2.74
CA LEU A 68 -0.29 -8.01 -2.88
C LEU A 68 0.03 -9.19 -1.97
N GLN A 69 0.91 -10.08 -2.44
CA GLN A 69 1.26 -11.29 -1.69
C GLN A 69 1.71 -10.99 -0.26
N ASN A 70 2.50 -9.93 -0.07
CA ASN A 70 2.96 -9.44 1.22
C ASN A 70 3.73 -8.11 1.06
N PHE A 71 4.31 -7.61 2.15
CA PHE A 71 5.11 -6.38 2.15
C PHE A 71 6.40 -6.47 1.31
N ALA A 72 7.01 -7.65 1.17
CA ALA A 72 8.19 -7.81 0.32
C ALA A 72 7.86 -7.65 -1.17
N ALA A 73 6.66 -8.04 -1.60
CA ALA A 73 6.18 -7.78 -2.96
C ALA A 73 6.05 -6.27 -3.21
N LEU A 74 5.46 -5.51 -2.27
CA LEU A 74 5.37 -4.05 -2.35
C LEU A 74 6.75 -3.40 -2.46
N LYS A 75 7.72 -3.80 -1.62
CA LYS A 75 9.10 -3.28 -1.69
C LYS A 75 9.75 -3.59 -3.04
N SER A 76 9.51 -4.78 -3.59
CA SER A 76 10.08 -5.18 -4.88
C SER A 76 9.48 -4.35 -6.02
N LEU A 77 8.17 -4.09 -6.01
CA LEU A 77 7.51 -3.21 -6.96
C LEU A 77 8.11 -1.79 -6.90
N ARG A 78 8.25 -1.23 -5.70
CA ARG A 78 8.84 0.12 -5.54
C ARG A 78 10.30 0.18 -5.97
N ALA A 79 11.09 -0.85 -5.69
CA ALA A 79 12.49 -0.91 -6.11
C ALA A 79 12.65 -1.09 -7.63
N ALA A 80 11.71 -1.75 -8.30
CA ALA A 80 11.71 -1.95 -9.75
C ALA A 80 11.22 -0.72 -10.53
N HIS A 81 10.40 0.13 -9.91
CA HIS A 81 9.77 1.28 -10.55
C HIS A 81 10.05 2.57 -9.77
N ALA A 82 11.09 3.30 -10.20
CA ALA A 82 11.47 4.58 -9.59
C ALA A 82 10.53 5.73 -10.02
N ASP A 83 9.91 5.62 -11.20
CA ASP A 83 8.86 6.53 -11.63
C ASP A 83 7.53 6.20 -10.95
N ASP A 84 6.85 7.22 -10.45
CA ASP A 84 5.62 7.04 -9.69
C ASP A 84 4.46 6.50 -10.55
N ASN A 85 4.35 6.91 -11.81
CA ASN A 85 3.29 6.41 -12.70
C ASN A 85 3.52 4.94 -13.06
N GLU A 86 4.78 4.56 -13.31
CA GLU A 86 5.14 3.15 -13.52
C GLU A 86 4.86 2.30 -12.28
N PHE A 87 5.16 2.83 -11.08
CA PHE A 87 4.88 2.14 -9.82
C PHE A 87 3.37 1.93 -9.61
N ILE A 88 2.56 2.98 -9.79
CA ILE A 88 1.10 2.92 -9.67
C ILE A 88 0.54 1.86 -10.63
N ALA A 89 0.96 1.90 -11.90
CA ALA A 89 0.52 0.94 -12.91
C ALA A 89 0.95 -0.49 -12.58
N ALA A 90 2.16 -0.68 -12.03
CA ALA A 90 2.65 -1.99 -11.63
C ALA A 90 1.88 -2.57 -10.43
N VAL A 91 1.48 -1.73 -9.46
CA VAL A 91 0.62 -2.14 -8.34
C VAL A 91 -0.78 -2.48 -8.85
N GLU A 92 -1.40 -1.64 -9.68
CA GLU A 92 -2.75 -1.87 -10.23
C GLU A 92 -2.84 -3.19 -11.02
N ASN A 93 -1.80 -3.48 -11.82
CA ASN A 93 -1.72 -4.67 -12.66
C ASN A 93 -1.07 -5.87 -11.96
N TYR A 94 -0.75 -5.76 -10.67
CA TYR A 94 -0.12 -6.86 -9.95
C TYR A 94 -1.02 -8.10 -9.96
N THR A 95 -0.42 -9.24 -10.29
CA THR A 95 -1.06 -10.55 -10.20
C THR A 95 -0.33 -11.38 -9.16
N LEU A 96 -1.09 -12.01 -8.26
CA LEU A 96 -0.53 -12.96 -7.31
C LEU A 96 0.27 -14.05 -8.07
N PRO A 97 1.50 -14.35 -7.63
CA PRO A 97 2.26 -15.47 -8.19
C PRO A 97 1.43 -16.74 -8.11
N LYS A 98 1.47 -17.55 -9.18
CA LYS A 98 0.92 -18.91 -9.13
C LYS A 98 1.89 -19.76 -8.32
N ASP A 99 1.37 -20.45 -7.30
CA ASP A 99 2.09 -21.51 -6.58
C ASP A 99 2.57 -22.62 -7.52
#